data_AF-A0A7L3LN70-F1
#
_entry.id   AF-A0A7L3LN70-F1
#
_cell.length_a   1.000
_cell.length_b   1.000
_cell.length_c   1.000
_cell.angle_alpha   90.00
_cell.angle_beta   90.00
_cell.angle_gamma   90.00
#
_symmetry.space_group_name_H-M   'P 1'
#
loop_
_entity.id
_entity.type
_entity.pdbx_description
1 polymer ?
#
loop_
_entity_poly.entity_id
_entity_poly.type
_entity_poly.pdbx_seq_one_letter_code
_entity_poly.pdbx_strand_id
1 'polypeptide(L)'
;GGILADDMGLGKTVQVIAFLSGMFDGELLRHVLLVVPTSLINTWTAEFSRWTPGVRLREFYGTSKTERSRNLEKVQRRTGVVITTY
;
A
#
# COMPACT_ATOMS: atom_id res chain seq x y z
N GLY A 1 2.69 -7.09 17.43
CA GLY A 1 2.50 -5.79 16.76
C GLY A 1 3.67 -4.88 17.10
N GLY A 2 3.88 -3.81 16.33
CA GLY A 2 4.96 -2.84 16.55
C GLY A 2 4.51 -1.44 16.15
N ILE A 3 5.19 -0.42 16.67
CA ILE A 3 4.91 0.98 16.39
C ILE A 3 6.19 1.61 15.84
N LEU A 4 6.09 2.26 14.68
CA LEU A 4 7.17 3.06 14.09
C LEU A 4 6.84 4.54 14.29
N ALA A 5 7.44 5.14 15.32
CA ALA A 5 7.10 6.49 15.81
C ALA A 5 8.29 7.47 15.73
N ASP A 6 9.14 7.32 14.71
CA ASP A 6 10.26 8.22 14.49
C ASP A 6 9.81 9.62 14.05
N ASP A 7 10.72 10.60 14.09
CA ASP A 7 10.48 11.97 13.65
C ASP A 7 9.99 12.08 12.20
N MET A 8 9.28 13.17 11.91
CA MET A 8 8.86 13.50 10.56
C MET A 8 10.07 13.70 9.65
N GLY A 9 9.98 13.23 8.40
CA GLY A 9 11.06 13.37 7.41
C GLY A 9 12.08 12.23 7.36
N LEU A 10 12.08 11.30 8.32
CA LEU A 10 13.02 10.16 8.35
C LEU A 10 12.68 9.00 7.38
N GLY A 11 11.80 9.24 6.40
CA GLY A 11 11.52 8.26 5.34
C GLY A 11 10.69 7.05 5.78
N LYS A 12 9.84 7.17 6.81
CA LYS A 12 8.97 6.08 7.30
C LYS A 12 8.17 5.38 6.18
N THR A 13 7.68 6.13 5.19
CA THR A 13 6.98 5.57 4.03
C THR A 13 7.86 4.57 3.27
N VAL A 14 9.11 4.94 2.98
CA VAL A 14 10.06 4.10 2.27
C VAL A 14 10.46 2.89 3.12
N GLN A 15 10.64 3.05 4.43
CA GLN A 15 10.91 1.94 5.35
C GLN A 15 9.78 0.90 5.32
N VAL A 16 8.52 1.33 5.37
CA VAL A 16 7.36 0.43 5.29
C VAL A 16 7.30 -0.25 3.91
N ILE A 17 7.53 0.50 2.83
CA ILE A 17 7.53 -0.07 1.47
C ILE A 17 8.64 -1.14 1.32
N ALA A 18 9.85 -0.87 1.82
CA ALA A 18 10.96 -1.81 1.79
C ALA A 18 10.65 -3.07 2.60
N PHE A 19 10.07 -2.91 3.79
CA PHE A 19 9.60 -4.03 4.62
C PHE A 19 8.58 -4.89 3.87
N LEU A 20 7.55 -4.26 3.28
CA LEU A 20 6.53 -4.99 2.52
C LEU A 20 7.11 -5.70 1.30
N SER A 21 8.06 -5.09 0.58
CA SER A 21 8.74 -5.72 -0.55
C SER A 21 9.40 -7.03 -0.13
N GLY A 22 10.23 -7.02 0.93
CA GLY A 22 10.90 -8.22 1.40
C GLY A 22 9.92 -9.30 1.87
N MET A 23 8.79 -8.90 2.46
CA MET A 23 7.75 -9.84 2.87
C MET A 23 6.99 -10.45 1.69
N PHE A 24 6.78 -9.71 0.60
CA PHE A 24 6.23 -10.26 -0.65
C PHE A 24 7.24 -11.20 -1.33
N ASP A 25 8.50 -10.79 -1.42
CA ASP A 25 9.57 -11.57 -2.06
C ASP A 25 9.86 -12.88 -1.32
N GLY A 26 9.76 -12.87 0.01
CA GLY A 26 9.84 -14.07 0.84
C GLY A 26 8.56 -14.90 0.89
N GLU A 27 7.52 -14.53 0.12
CA GLU A 27 6.19 -15.17 0.10
C GLU A 27 5.51 -15.26 1.49
N LEU A 28 5.90 -14.40 2.42
CA LEU A 28 5.41 -14.39 3.80
C LEU A 28 4.05 -13.71 3.94
N LEU A 29 3.64 -12.92 2.95
CA LEU A 29 2.32 -12.31 2.87
C LEU A 29 1.78 -12.31 1.44
N ARG A 30 0.44 -12.25 1.31
CA ARG A 30 -0.23 -12.17 0.01
C ARG A 30 -1.01 -10.88 -0.20
N HIS A 31 -1.61 -10.34 0.85
CA HIS A 31 -2.49 -9.19 0.79
C HIS A 31 -2.21 -8.24 1.95
N VAL A 32 -2.17 -6.95 1.67
CA VAL A 32 -1.93 -5.90 2.65
C VAL A 32 -2.99 -4.81 2.51
N LEU A 33 -3.53 -4.32 3.63
CA LEU A 33 -4.36 -3.13 3.69
C LEU A 33 -3.55 -1.99 4.30
N LEU A 34 -3.38 -0.91 3.54
CA LEU A 34 -2.83 0.35 4.02
C LEU A 34 -3.96 1.35 4.23
N VAL A 35 -4.00 1.95 5.41
CA VAL A 35 -4.95 3.01 5.77
C VAL A 35 -4.16 4.29 6.02
N VAL A 36 -4.40 5.33 5.23
CA VAL A 36 -3.64 6.59 5.28
C VAL A 36 -4.56 7.81 5.16
N PRO A 37 -4.16 9.00 5.63
CA PRO A 37 -4.80 10.25 5.24
C PRO A 37 -4.98 10.39 3.72
N THR A 38 -6.12 10.92 3.29
CA THR A 38 -6.41 11.15 1.86
C THR A 38 -5.32 11.95 1.16
N SER A 39 -4.75 12.95 1.86
CA SER A 39 -3.67 13.79 1.34
C SER A 39 -2.37 13.04 1.05
N LEU A 40 -2.18 11.84 1.62
CA LEU A 40 -0.97 11.05 1.46
C LEU A 40 -1.07 9.97 0.38
N ILE A 41 -2.25 9.69 -0.17
CA ILE A 41 -2.41 8.59 -1.13
C ILE A 41 -1.49 8.75 -2.34
N ASN A 42 -1.47 9.93 -2.95
CA ASN A 42 -0.60 10.22 -4.09
C ASN A 42 0.87 10.03 -3.75
N THR A 43 1.29 10.44 -2.55
CA THR A 43 2.66 10.22 -2.06
C THR A 43 2.96 8.73 -1.96
N TRP A 44 2.10 7.94 -1.31
CA TRP A 44 2.29 6.49 -1.22
C TRP A 44 2.31 5.82 -2.59
N THR A 45 1.38 6.16 -3.48
CA THR A 45 1.34 5.63 -4.86
C THR A 45 2.62 5.95 -5.64
N ALA A 46 3.15 7.18 -5.51
CA ALA A 46 4.39 7.57 -6.14
C ALA A 46 5.61 6.83 -5.57
N GLU A 47 5.71 6.70 -4.25
CA GLU A 47 6.79 5.97 -3.58
C GLU A 47 6.76 4.46 -3.92
N PHE A 48 5.59 3.82 -3.94
CA PHE A 48 5.46 2.42 -4.37
C PHE A 48 5.91 2.23 -5.82
N SER A 49 5.51 3.13 -6.72
CA SER A 49 5.90 3.08 -8.14
C SER A 49 7.40 3.30 -8.32
N ARG A 50 8.01 4.16 -7.48
CA ARG A 50 9.44 4.47 -7.51
C ARG A 50 10.30 3.33 -6.97
N TRP A 51 9.96 2.78 -5.80
CA TRP A 51 10.84 1.85 -5.08
C TRP A 51 10.51 0.39 -5.32
N THR A 52 9.24 0.06 -5.58
CA THR A 52 8.77 -1.33 -5.69
C THR A 52 7.78 -1.48 -6.85
N PRO A 53 8.18 -1.22 -8.11
CA PRO A 53 7.27 -1.27 -9.26
C PRO A 53 6.63 -2.65 -9.51
N GLY A 54 7.22 -3.72 -8.96
CA GLY A 54 6.66 -5.07 -9.01
C GLY A 54 5.49 -5.31 -8.04
N VAL A 55 5.38 -4.51 -6.97
CA VAL A 55 4.32 -4.63 -5.97
C VAL A 55 3.07 -3.92 -6.48
N ARG A 56 1.97 -4.67 -6.60
CA ARG A 56 0.69 -4.13 -7.08
C ARG A 56 -0.01 -3.37 -5.96
N LEU A 57 0.03 -2.03 -6.03
CA LEU A 57 -0.82 -1.16 -5.22
C LEU A 57 -2.13 -0.84 -5.96
N ARG A 58 -3.27 -0.90 -5.27
CA ARG A 58 -4.58 -0.47 -5.80
C ARG A 58 -5.33 0.37 -4.79
N GLU A 59 -5.96 1.41 -5.31
CA GLU A 59 -6.75 2.36 -4.53
C GLU A 59 -8.15 1.80 -4.24
N PHE A 60 -8.56 1.92 -2.99
CA PHE A 60 -9.88 1.57 -2.47
C PHE A 60 -10.47 2.75 -1.70
N TYR A 61 -10.55 3.91 -2.34
CA TYR A 61 -11.21 5.09 -1.78
C TYR A 61 -11.99 5.80 -2.89
N GLY A 62 -12.71 6.86 -2.52
CA GLY A 62 -13.56 7.61 -3.44
C GLY A 62 -15.00 7.08 -3.56
N THR A 63 -15.79 7.77 -4.38
CA THR A 63 -17.26 7.60 -4.41
C THR A 63 -17.73 6.42 -5.27
N SER A 64 -16.94 6.00 -6.26
CA SER A 64 -17.30 4.92 -7.18
C SER A 64 -17.19 3.54 -6.53
N LYS A 65 -18.33 2.98 -6.10
CA LYS A 65 -18.39 1.61 -5.56
C LYS A 65 -17.89 0.58 -6.57
N THR A 66 -18.26 0.72 -7.85
CA THR A 66 -17.87 -0.19 -8.93
C THR A 66 -16.35 -0.24 -9.10
N GLU A 67 -15.69 0.92 -9.08
CA GLU A 67 -14.24 1.00 -9.19
C GLU A 67 -13.54 0.38 -7.98
N ARG A 68 -14.01 0.70 -6.76
CA ARG A 68 -13.51 0.11 -5.52
C ARG A 68 -13.62 -1.41 -5.53
N SER A 69 -14.78 -1.97 -5.90
CA SER A 69 -14.97 -3.43 -6.01
C SER A 69 -14.02 -4.04 -7.04
N ARG A 70 -13.87 -3.42 -8.21
CA ARG A 70 -12.97 -3.91 -9.27
C ARG A 70 -11.50 -3.91 -8.82
N ASN A 71 -11.06 -2.87 -8.11
CA ASN A 71 -9.70 -2.77 -7.60
C ASN A 71 -9.44 -3.80 -6.50
N LEU A 72 -10.42 -4.01 -5.61
CA LEU A 72 -10.35 -5.05 -4.59
C LEU A 72 -10.26 -6.44 -5.20
N GLU A 73 -11.10 -6.77 -6.18
CA GLU A 73 -11.06 -8.06 -6.88
C GLU A 73 -9.71 -8.32 -7.55
N LYS A 74 -9.11 -7.30 -8.18
CA LYS A 74 -7.77 -7.41 -8.79
C LYS A 74 -6.70 -7.77 -7.76
N VAL A 75 -6.78 -7.18 -6.56
CA VAL A 75 -5.84 -7.49 -5.47
C VAL A 75 -6.18 -8.84 -4.85
N GLN A 76 -7.44 -9.24 -4.68
CA GLN A 76 -7.78 -10.55 -4.13
C GLN A 76 -7.33 -11.71 -5.02
N ARG A 77 -7.46 -11.57 -6.35
CA ARG A 77 -7.05 -12.60 -7.32
C ARG A 77 -5.53 -12.73 -7.48
N ARG A 78 -4.76 -11.75 -7.02
CA ARG A 78 -3.30 -11.70 -7.17
C ARG A 78 -2.67 -11.40 -5.82
N THR A 79 -1.34 -11.33 -5.74
CA THR A 79 -0.65 -10.74 -4.58
C THR A 79 -0.69 -9.22 -4.69
N GLY A 80 -0.88 -8.47 -3.60
CA GLY A 80 -0.81 -7.01 -3.67
C GLY A 80 -1.27 -6.25 -2.43
N VAL A 81 -1.29 -4.94 -2.57
CA VAL A 81 -1.62 -3.97 -1.52
C VAL A 81 -2.86 -3.19 -1.94
N VAL A 82 -3.81 -3.04 -1.02
CA VAL A 82 -4.93 -2.10 -1.14
C VAL A 82 -4.64 -0.88 -0.26
N ILE A 83 -4.81 0.32 -0.80
CA ILE A 83 -4.71 1.57 -0.04
C ILE A 83 -6.06 2.26 0.06
N THR A 84 -6.46 2.63 1.28
CA THR A 84 -7.70 3.32 1.61
C THR A 84 -7.43 4.47 2.56
N THR A 85 -8.47 5.26 2.81
CA THR A 85 -8.49 6.29 3.85
C THR A 85 -9.32 5.83 5.04
N TYR A 86 -9.18 6.57 6.14
CA TYR A 86 -10.19 6.60 7.20
C TYR A 86 -11.50 7.23 6.70
#